data_AF-A0A5E4ZM43-F1
#
_entry.id   AF-A0A5E4ZM43-F1
#
_cell.length_a   1.000
_cell.length_b   1.000
_cell.length_c   1.000
_cell.angle_alpha   90.00
_cell.angle_beta   90.00
_cell.angle_gamma   90.00
#
_symmetry.space_group_name_H-M   'P 1'
#
loop_
_entity.id
_entity.type
_entity.pdbx_description
1 polymer ?
#
loop_
_entity_poly.entity_id
_entity_poly.type
_entity_poly.pdbx_seq_one_letter_code
_entity_poly.pdbx_strand_id
1 'polypeptide(L)'
;MSKALIRAFDDEIAPCAANSYALHIAIDRFALGLSAPDVWNELRRCFQADTQRCSMVNLLVMQHLSTSVNGLAYVLNLLRSTEKLVAAAGKVLHSLTPEVRSEMVRRWSDPEQTSVYMTPNQFIAVEIPGTGLRCPVMCVGLSGHGLSLTQHEVAQLLTARLEERSDGATALSLLPGIAVHQRYLTGHLLAGLIGAGGNPLGDVDQAAVRRLAISVLDAFEGVHVTPEIHESLCAFFDRVGDDESAARSFGQLAVTHERMAQSAVPRKSDGLYLQAANFRSIAASYGEKAASLKEAAIQYREAGAGFAKAHESSRALENYELAAMTMSRAATVCDVESLLASTRDLRQSDLASLCSLYERCAAVFAARERLVSAALLHILAADYLVEHRPKRLGRDEVTALAMHHRRRARDYFNVAELRGAPQDLRQLVWFSIERRLDELTSENGLPGEGYVVRFVDASDIISFHEFEATPGDAWVLMLSGERPDGVRIYDLVTAHTMRRLAPVRGLMDVIVSRGERKWPHPILPRAFKAGDFIEGAGVVDMILSAPREPEAGAIPASLSASGTEIPPPDASR
;
A
#
# COMPACT_ATOMS: atom_id res chain seq x y z
N MET A 1 -27.30 47.54 4.28
CA MET A 1 -28.36 47.20 5.24
C MET A 1 -28.40 45.69 5.57
N SER A 2 -27.94 44.85 4.64
CA SER A 2 -27.80 43.38 4.76
C SER A 2 -27.10 42.85 6.03
N LYS A 3 -25.93 43.37 6.42
CA LYS A 3 -25.15 42.80 7.54
C LYS A 3 -25.86 42.83 8.90
N ALA A 4 -26.65 43.85 9.17
CA ALA A 4 -27.42 43.95 10.42
C ALA A 4 -28.58 42.93 10.44
N LEU A 5 -29.23 42.72 9.29
CA LEU A 5 -30.28 41.70 9.13
C LEU A 5 -29.72 40.29 9.36
N ILE A 6 -28.51 40.02 8.85
CA ILE A 6 -27.84 38.72 9.01
C ILE A 6 -27.46 38.46 10.45
N ARG A 7 -26.83 39.44 11.13
CA ARG A 7 -26.51 39.30 12.56
C ARG A 7 -27.76 39.03 13.40
N ALA A 8 -28.84 39.77 13.14
CA ALA A 8 -30.10 39.55 13.84
C ALA A 8 -30.68 38.15 13.59
N PHE A 9 -30.53 37.63 12.36
CA PHE A 9 -30.93 36.27 12.01
C PHE A 9 -30.07 35.22 12.72
N ASP A 10 -28.73 35.37 12.69
CA ASP A 10 -27.79 34.48 13.38
C ASP A 10 -28.09 34.39 14.89
N ASP A 11 -28.35 35.54 15.52
CA ASP A 11 -28.74 35.64 16.94
C ASP A 11 -30.09 34.95 17.22
N GLU A 12 -31.06 35.07 16.30
CA GLU A 12 -32.40 34.45 16.43
C GLU A 12 -32.36 32.92 16.27
N ILE A 13 -31.52 32.39 15.37
CA ILE A 13 -31.46 30.93 15.13
C ILE A 13 -30.54 30.19 16.10
N ALA A 14 -29.60 30.87 16.76
CA ALA A 14 -28.66 30.26 17.70
C ALA A 14 -29.32 29.39 18.79
N PRO A 15 -30.42 29.81 19.46
CA PRO A 15 -31.11 28.98 20.46
C PRO A 15 -32.12 27.98 19.86
N CYS A 16 -32.41 28.04 18.55
CA CYS A 16 -33.47 27.23 17.96
C CYS A 16 -33.04 25.78 17.74
N ALA A 17 -33.86 24.82 18.19
CA ALA A 17 -33.66 23.41 17.86
C ALA A 17 -33.92 23.13 16.36
N ALA A 18 -33.24 22.12 15.82
CA ALA A 18 -33.45 21.67 14.44
C ALA A 18 -34.92 21.29 14.19
N ASN A 19 -35.47 21.72 13.05
CA ASN A 19 -36.88 21.54 12.65
C ASN A 19 -37.92 22.16 13.63
N SER A 20 -37.51 23.03 14.55
CA SER A 20 -38.48 23.71 15.42
C SER A 20 -39.34 24.69 14.64
N TYR A 21 -40.58 24.89 15.08
CA TYR A 21 -41.48 25.89 14.51
C TYR A 21 -40.87 27.30 14.57
N ALA A 22 -40.12 27.61 15.63
CA ALA A 22 -39.38 28.87 15.77
C ALA A 22 -38.34 29.05 14.65
N LEU A 23 -37.57 28.00 14.32
CA LEU A 23 -36.61 28.04 13.23
C LEU A 23 -37.29 28.28 11.87
N HIS A 24 -38.42 27.60 11.60
CA HIS A 24 -39.20 27.82 10.39
C HIS A 24 -39.65 29.29 10.25
N ILE A 25 -40.20 29.87 11.32
CA ILE A 25 -40.62 31.28 11.29
C ILE A 25 -39.43 32.21 11.06
N ALA A 26 -38.29 31.97 11.72
CA ALA A 26 -37.09 32.79 11.55
C ALA A 26 -36.59 32.74 10.10
N ILE A 27 -36.59 31.56 9.48
CA ILE A 27 -36.24 31.37 8.06
C ILE A 27 -37.19 32.15 7.14
N ASP A 28 -38.50 32.04 7.34
CA ASP A 28 -39.49 32.74 6.51
C ASP A 28 -39.35 34.27 6.64
N ARG A 29 -39.16 34.77 7.86
CA ARG A 29 -38.90 36.20 8.11
C ARG A 29 -37.62 36.68 7.44
N PHE A 30 -36.55 35.88 7.52
CA PHE A 30 -35.28 36.21 6.90
C PHE A 30 -35.38 36.21 5.36
N ALA A 31 -36.03 35.21 4.77
CA ALA A 31 -36.29 35.16 3.33
C ALA A 31 -37.13 36.34 2.84
N LEU A 32 -38.17 36.73 3.59
CA LEU A 32 -38.97 37.92 3.31
C LEU A 32 -38.13 39.20 3.41
N GLY A 33 -37.27 39.33 4.43
CA GLY A 33 -36.36 40.45 4.61
C GLY A 33 -35.37 40.61 3.46
N LEU A 34 -34.74 39.51 3.02
CA LEU A 34 -33.85 39.51 1.84
C LEU A 34 -34.62 39.79 0.53
N SER A 35 -35.90 39.45 0.51
CA SER A 35 -36.83 39.75 -0.59
C SER A 35 -37.46 41.14 -0.50
N ALA A 36 -37.05 42.02 0.41
CA ALA A 36 -37.47 43.42 0.39
C ALA A 36 -36.84 44.14 -0.83
N PRO A 37 -37.55 45.03 -1.56
CA PRO A 37 -37.02 45.71 -2.75
C PRO A 37 -35.65 46.36 -2.53
N ASP A 38 -35.49 47.09 -1.42
CA ASP A 38 -34.26 47.82 -1.11
C ASP A 38 -33.08 46.86 -0.82
N VAL A 39 -33.32 45.81 -0.04
CA VAL A 39 -32.31 44.78 0.28
C VAL A 39 -31.90 44.00 -0.96
N TRP A 40 -32.87 43.59 -1.78
CA TRP A 40 -32.57 42.87 -3.02
C TRP A 40 -31.82 43.75 -4.02
N ASN A 41 -32.12 45.05 -4.11
CA ASN A 41 -31.38 45.95 -4.98
C ASN A 41 -29.90 46.09 -4.57
N GLU A 42 -29.60 45.98 -3.27
CA GLU A 42 -28.22 45.85 -2.77
C GLU A 42 -27.62 44.48 -3.16
N LEU A 43 -28.31 43.39 -2.85
CA LEU A 43 -27.82 42.02 -3.07
C LEU A 43 -27.64 41.67 -4.56
N ARG A 44 -28.57 42.10 -5.42
CA ARG A 44 -28.57 41.79 -6.86
C ARG A 44 -27.29 42.24 -7.54
N ARG A 45 -26.61 43.29 -7.05
CA ARG A 45 -25.32 43.75 -7.57
C ARG A 45 -24.21 42.70 -7.45
N CYS A 46 -24.37 41.74 -6.55
CA CYS A 46 -23.42 40.65 -6.38
C CYS A 46 -23.63 39.51 -7.38
N PHE A 47 -24.74 39.52 -8.13
CA PHE A 47 -25.14 38.43 -9.00
C PHE A 47 -25.32 38.87 -10.45
N GLN A 48 -25.26 37.91 -11.37
CA GLN A 48 -25.48 38.13 -12.80
C GLN A 48 -26.91 38.63 -13.08
N ALA A 49 -27.07 39.38 -14.18
CA ALA A 49 -28.26 40.18 -14.44
C ALA A 49 -29.56 39.36 -14.60
N ASP A 50 -29.45 38.10 -15.04
CA ASP A 50 -30.53 37.13 -15.27
C ASP A 50 -30.98 36.37 -14.01
N THR A 51 -30.35 36.63 -12.88
CA THR A 51 -30.64 35.96 -11.61
C THR A 51 -32.08 36.23 -11.14
N GLN A 52 -32.88 35.16 -11.04
CA GLN A 52 -34.24 35.24 -10.50
C GLN A 52 -34.25 35.45 -8.98
N ARG A 53 -34.89 36.54 -8.54
CA ARG A 53 -34.96 36.95 -7.12
C ARG A 53 -35.41 35.85 -6.16
N CYS A 54 -36.62 35.31 -6.33
CA CYS A 54 -37.18 34.35 -5.36
C CYS A 54 -36.32 33.08 -5.25
N SER A 55 -35.85 32.57 -6.39
CA SER A 55 -34.99 31.39 -6.45
C SER A 55 -33.64 31.64 -5.77
N MET A 56 -33.02 32.80 -6.02
CA MET A 56 -31.71 33.12 -5.44
C MET A 56 -31.80 33.41 -3.94
N VAL A 57 -32.81 34.15 -3.47
CA VAL A 57 -32.99 34.38 -2.03
C VAL A 57 -33.14 33.06 -1.28
N ASN A 58 -33.95 32.13 -1.80
CA ASN A 58 -34.08 30.81 -1.19
C ASN A 58 -32.73 30.05 -1.15
N LEU A 59 -31.95 30.10 -2.23
CA LEU A 59 -30.62 29.49 -2.24
C LEU A 59 -29.68 30.13 -1.21
N LEU A 60 -29.64 31.46 -1.13
CA LEU A 60 -28.80 32.20 -0.18
C LEU A 60 -29.15 31.89 1.27
N VAL A 61 -30.44 31.88 1.61
CA VAL A 61 -30.93 31.52 2.94
C VAL A 61 -30.48 30.09 3.29
N MET A 62 -30.68 29.14 2.38
CA MET A 62 -30.31 27.74 2.60
C MET A 62 -28.81 27.55 2.77
N GLN A 63 -27.98 28.22 1.96
CA GLN A 63 -26.53 28.13 2.08
C GLN A 63 -26.02 28.76 3.38
N HIS A 64 -26.49 29.95 3.71
CA HIS A 64 -26.09 30.62 4.94
C HIS A 64 -26.53 29.84 6.18
N LEU A 65 -27.79 29.36 6.20
CA LEU A 65 -28.31 28.53 7.27
C LEU A 65 -27.48 27.25 7.49
N SER A 66 -27.01 26.63 6.40
CA SER A 66 -26.17 25.41 6.47
C SER A 66 -24.81 25.62 7.13
N THR A 67 -24.41 26.88 7.39
CA THR A 67 -23.17 27.19 8.13
C THR A 67 -23.33 27.09 9.65
N SER A 68 -24.55 26.92 10.14
CA SER A 68 -24.86 26.69 11.56
C SER A 68 -25.12 25.21 11.87
N VAL A 69 -24.95 24.79 13.14
CA VAL A 69 -25.22 23.40 13.58
C VAL A 69 -26.65 22.97 13.28
N ASN A 70 -27.62 23.72 13.81
CA ASN A 70 -29.04 23.38 13.70
C ASN A 70 -29.59 23.62 12.29
N GLY A 71 -29.03 24.61 11.59
CA GLY A 71 -29.40 24.92 10.22
C GLY A 71 -28.98 23.86 9.21
N LEU A 72 -27.79 23.28 9.33
CA LEU A 72 -27.39 22.17 8.45
C LEU A 72 -28.33 20.97 8.59
N ALA A 73 -28.65 20.58 9.83
CA ALA A 73 -29.57 19.48 10.10
C ALA A 73 -30.96 19.73 9.47
N TYR A 74 -31.47 20.96 9.61
CA TYR A 74 -32.71 21.38 8.97
C TYR A 74 -32.64 21.26 7.43
N VAL A 75 -31.60 21.81 6.83
CA VAL A 75 -31.40 21.85 5.37
C VAL A 75 -31.30 20.43 4.80
N LEU A 76 -30.57 19.54 5.45
CA LEU A 76 -30.46 18.14 5.03
C LEU A 76 -31.79 17.39 5.16
N ASN A 77 -32.58 17.67 6.20
CA ASN A 77 -33.94 17.12 6.33
C ASN A 77 -34.88 17.61 5.21
N LEU A 78 -34.80 18.90 4.86
CA LEU A 78 -35.62 19.50 3.81
C LEU A 78 -35.26 18.96 2.42
N LEU A 79 -33.98 18.91 2.10
CA LEU A 79 -33.50 18.49 0.78
C LEU A 79 -33.48 16.96 0.61
N ARG A 80 -33.39 16.22 1.73
CA ARG A 80 -33.20 14.76 1.80
C ARG A 80 -31.97 14.25 1.04
N SER A 81 -31.02 15.12 0.73
CA SER A 81 -29.84 14.80 -0.06
C SER A 81 -28.76 15.87 0.10
N THR A 82 -27.56 15.44 0.47
CA THR A 82 -26.35 16.28 0.51
C THR A 82 -25.96 16.76 -0.88
N GLU A 83 -26.17 15.97 -1.94
CA GLU A 83 -25.87 16.37 -3.32
C GLU A 83 -26.68 17.59 -3.75
N LYS A 84 -27.94 17.70 -3.30
CA LYS A 84 -28.77 18.88 -3.58
C LYS A 84 -28.26 20.13 -2.87
N LEU A 85 -27.74 19.99 -1.65
CA LEU A 85 -27.10 21.09 -0.92
C LEU A 85 -25.84 21.57 -1.67
N VAL A 86 -25.02 20.61 -2.12
CA VAL A 86 -23.82 20.86 -2.91
C VAL A 86 -24.14 21.53 -4.25
N ALA A 87 -25.18 21.08 -4.96
CA ALA A 87 -25.64 21.70 -6.21
C ALA A 87 -26.20 23.12 -5.98
N ALA A 88 -26.87 23.36 -4.86
CA ALA A 88 -27.36 24.67 -4.49
C ALA A 88 -26.21 25.65 -4.18
N ALA A 89 -25.14 25.20 -3.50
CA ALA A 89 -23.93 25.99 -3.27
C ALA A 89 -23.28 26.37 -4.60
N GLY A 90 -23.14 25.41 -5.52
CA GLY A 90 -22.62 25.64 -6.87
C GLY A 90 -23.42 26.70 -7.64
N LYS A 91 -24.76 26.67 -7.58
CA LYS A 91 -25.61 27.68 -8.21
C LYS A 91 -25.38 29.08 -7.67
N VAL A 92 -25.27 29.24 -6.34
CA VAL A 92 -24.99 30.55 -5.72
C VAL A 92 -23.66 31.09 -6.21
N LEU A 93 -22.61 30.26 -6.15
CA LEU A 93 -21.25 30.66 -6.53
C LEU A 93 -21.14 30.97 -8.04
N HIS A 94 -21.83 30.22 -8.88
CA HIS A 94 -21.87 30.45 -10.33
C HIS A 94 -22.57 31.74 -10.72
N SER A 95 -23.62 32.11 -9.98
CA SER A 95 -24.37 33.33 -10.25
C SER A 95 -23.66 34.60 -9.80
N LEU A 96 -22.51 34.52 -9.12
CA LEU A 96 -21.75 35.71 -8.73
C LEU A 96 -21.23 36.48 -9.93
N THR A 97 -21.09 37.80 -9.78
CA THR A 97 -20.37 38.62 -10.77
C THR A 97 -18.86 38.35 -10.70
N PRO A 98 -18.10 38.54 -11.80
CA PRO A 98 -16.65 38.41 -11.81
C PRO A 98 -15.96 39.29 -10.76
N GLU A 99 -16.48 40.49 -10.51
CA GLU A 99 -15.95 41.44 -9.52
C GLU A 99 -16.10 40.90 -8.09
N VAL A 100 -17.26 40.34 -7.75
CA VAL A 100 -17.50 39.76 -6.42
C VAL A 100 -16.66 38.50 -6.22
N ARG A 101 -16.54 37.64 -7.24
CA ARG A 101 -15.63 36.48 -7.17
C ARG A 101 -14.18 36.92 -6.94
N SER A 102 -13.70 37.92 -7.68
CA SER A 102 -12.33 38.42 -7.54
C SER A 102 -12.10 39.01 -6.15
N GLU A 103 -13.08 39.72 -5.61
CA GLU A 103 -13.01 40.26 -4.25
C GLU A 103 -13.02 39.15 -3.19
N MET A 104 -13.77 38.05 -3.38
CA MET A 104 -13.71 36.89 -2.48
C MET A 104 -12.28 36.34 -2.40
N VAL A 105 -11.67 36.07 -3.54
CA VAL A 105 -10.30 35.54 -3.64
C VAL A 105 -9.29 36.51 -3.02
N ARG A 106 -9.41 37.80 -3.34
CA ARG A 106 -8.51 38.85 -2.81
C ARG A 106 -8.51 38.86 -1.28
N ARG A 107 -9.68 38.70 -0.65
CA ARG A 107 -9.81 38.71 0.81
C ARG A 107 -9.13 37.53 1.47
N TRP A 108 -9.04 36.36 0.85
CA TRP A 108 -8.38 35.21 1.46
C TRP A 108 -6.91 35.46 1.80
N SER A 109 -6.28 36.39 1.08
CA SER A 109 -4.91 36.84 1.33
C SER A 109 -4.81 38.01 2.31
N ASP A 110 -5.93 38.57 2.76
CA ASP A 110 -5.99 39.69 3.71
C ASP A 110 -5.82 39.17 5.14
N PRO A 111 -4.74 39.54 5.86
CA PRO A 111 -4.48 39.02 7.19
C PRO A 111 -5.46 39.53 8.26
N GLU A 112 -6.22 40.60 7.98
CA GLU A 112 -7.18 41.19 8.93
C GLU A 112 -8.62 40.74 8.67
N GLN A 113 -8.99 40.48 7.41
CA GLN A 113 -10.37 40.11 7.04
C GLN A 113 -10.39 39.05 5.94
N THR A 114 -10.07 37.81 6.32
CA THR A 114 -9.98 36.71 5.37
C THR A 114 -11.32 36.33 4.76
N SER A 115 -12.45 36.56 5.46
CA SER A 115 -13.78 36.11 5.02
C SER A 115 -13.89 34.59 4.84
N VAL A 116 -13.01 33.82 5.51
CA VAL A 116 -12.98 32.36 5.53
C VAL A 116 -13.30 31.87 6.94
N TYR A 117 -14.24 30.94 7.04
CA TYR A 117 -14.77 30.43 8.29
C TYR A 117 -14.69 28.90 8.30
N MET A 118 -14.53 28.33 9.49
CA MET A 118 -14.76 26.91 9.71
C MET A 118 -16.07 26.77 10.48
N THR A 119 -17.07 26.19 9.83
CA THR A 119 -18.38 25.98 10.46
C THR A 119 -18.24 24.96 11.61
N PRO A 120 -19.16 24.97 12.60
CA PRO A 120 -19.18 23.96 13.66
C PRO A 120 -19.27 22.51 13.15
N ASN A 121 -19.84 22.32 11.95
CA ASN A 121 -19.95 21.03 11.27
C ASN A 121 -18.71 20.70 10.42
N GLN A 122 -17.60 21.42 10.61
CA GLN A 122 -16.31 21.19 9.94
C GLN A 122 -16.32 21.40 8.42
N PHE A 123 -17.20 22.26 7.90
CA PHE A 123 -17.11 22.76 6.52
C PHE A 123 -16.36 24.08 6.48
N ILE A 124 -15.52 24.27 5.45
CA ILE A 124 -15.03 25.60 5.08
C ILE A 124 -16.21 26.38 4.52
N ALA A 125 -16.43 27.60 5.00
CA ALA A 125 -17.40 28.53 4.46
C ALA A 125 -16.73 29.87 4.11
N VAL A 126 -17.23 30.51 3.07
CA VAL A 126 -16.73 31.81 2.58
C VAL A 126 -17.86 32.84 2.61
N GLU A 127 -17.58 34.06 3.08
CA GLU A 127 -18.53 35.18 2.98
C GLU A 127 -18.60 35.70 1.55
N ILE A 128 -19.81 36.03 1.08
CA ILE A 128 -20.05 36.80 -0.14
C ILE A 128 -19.81 38.29 0.18
N PRO A 129 -18.80 38.94 -0.42
CA PRO A 129 -18.37 40.29 -0.09
C PRO A 129 -19.50 41.31 -0.06
N GLY A 130 -19.53 42.14 0.98
CA GLY A 130 -20.51 43.21 1.13
C GLY A 130 -21.90 42.73 1.59
N THR A 131 -22.14 41.43 1.66
CA THR A 131 -23.45 40.89 2.06
C THR A 131 -23.47 40.44 3.51
N GLY A 132 -22.41 39.78 4.00
CA GLY A 132 -22.40 39.03 5.26
C GLY A 132 -22.96 37.59 5.14
N LEU A 133 -23.51 37.22 3.98
CA LEU A 133 -24.02 35.87 3.74
C LEU A 133 -22.84 34.93 3.53
N ARG A 134 -22.93 33.74 4.13
CA ARG A 134 -21.88 32.72 4.06
C ARG A 134 -22.33 31.56 3.16
N CYS A 135 -21.40 31.00 2.41
CA CYS A 135 -21.64 29.83 1.56
C CYS A 135 -20.61 28.75 1.89
N PRO A 136 -21.01 27.49 2.17
CA PRO A 136 -20.06 26.40 2.35
C PRO A 136 -19.34 26.07 1.03
N VAL A 137 -18.02 25.91 1.10
CA VAL A 137 -17.21 25.42 -0.01
C VAL A 137 -17.37 23.90 -0.08
N MET A 138 -18.09 23.44 -1.11
CA MET A 138 -18.38 22.03 -1.37
C MET A 138 -17.69 21.58 -2.67
N CYS A 139 -17.48 20.27 -2.88
CA CYS A 139 -16.77 19.75 -4.07
C CYS A 139 -17.24 20.34 -5.41
N VAL A 140 -18.55 20.34 -5.68
CA VAL A 140 -19.09 20.90 -6.94
C VAL A 140 -18.86 22.41 -7.03
N GLY A 141 -18.80 23.10 -5.89
CA GLY A 141 -18.44 24.51 -5.80
C GLY A 141 -17.01 24.82 -6.25
N LEU A 142 -16.13 23.83 -6.37
CA LEU A 142 -14.77 23.99 -6.91
C LEU A 142 -14.65 23.66 -8.40
N SER A 143 -15.69 23.07 -9.01
CA SER A 143 -15.68 22.67 -10.42
C SER A 143 -15.71 23.87 -11.38
N GLY A 144 -15.55 23.60 -12.69
CA GLY A 144 -15.71 24.61 -13.75
C GLY A 144 -17.08 25.31 -13.77
N HIS A 145 -18.10 24.72 -13.14
CA HIS A 145 -19.42 25.32 -12.95
C HIS A 145 -19.59 26.04 -11.60
N GLY A 146 -18.58 26.05 -10.74
CA GLY A 146 -18.57 26.75 -9.44
C GLY A 146 -17.58 27.91 -9.42
N LEU A 147 -16.80 28.04 -8.34
CA LEU A 147 -15.70 29.00 -8.23
C LEU A 147 -14.55 28.71 -9.19
N SER A 148 -14.40 27.47 -9.70
CA SER A 148 -13.33 27.10 -10.65
C SER A 148 -11.97 27.69 -10.25
N LEU A 149 -11.48 27.28 -9.07
CA LEU A 149 -10.27 27.83 -8.48
C LEU A 149 -9.03 27.36 -9.25
N THR A 150 -8.15 28.29 -9.58
CA THR A 150 -6.78 27.98 -10.01
C THR A 150 -5.99 27.43 -8.84
N GLN A 151 -4.87 26.76 -9.12
CA GLN A 151 -3.96 26.25 -8.07
C GLN A 151 -3.53 27.37 -7.08
N HIS A 152 -3.31 28.59 -7.58
CA HIS A 152 -2.97 29.74 -6.74
C HIS A 152 -4.12 30.16 -5.81
N GLU A 153 -5.34 30.20 -6.32
CA GLU A 153 -6.52 30.53 -5.51
C GLU A 153 -6.82 29.45 -4.46
N VAL A 154 -6.58 28.17 -4.78
CA VAL A 154 -6.66 27.07 -3.81
C VAL A 154 -5.61 27.25 -2.72
N ALA A 155 -4.36 27.57 -3.08
CA ALA A 155 -3.31 27.84 -2.11
C ALA A 155 -3.67 29.01 -1.20
N GLN A 156 -4.21 30.11 -1.74
CA GLN A 156 -4.69 31.26 -0.96
C GLN A 156 -5.82 30.86 -0.01
N LEU A 157 -6.84 30.14 -0.49
CA LEU A 157 -7.94 29.67 0.37
C LEU A 157 -7.45 28.79 1.51
N LEU A 158 -6.52 27.86 1.22
CA LEU A 158 -6.00 26.92 2.20
C LEU A 158 -5.04 27.58 3.20
N THR A 159 -4.31 28.61 2.79
CA THR A 159 -3.38 29.35 3.66
C THR A 159 -4.06 30.51 4.40
N ALA A 160 -5.29 30.86 4.02
CA ALA A 160 -6.10 31.86 4.72
C ALA A 160 -6.30 31.49 6.19
N ARG A 161 -6.13 32.49 7.07
CA ARG A 161 -6.50 32.40 8.48
C ARG A 161 -8.02 32.32 8.61
N LEU A 162 -8.49 31.58 9.59
CA LEU A 162 -9.93 31.51 9.85
C LEU A 162 -10.35 32.71 10.70
N GLU A 163 -11.34 33.46 10.21
CA GLU A 163 -11.73 34.77 10.77
C GLU A 163 -12.23 34.67 12.23
N GLU A 164 -12.85 33.53 12.60
CA GLU A 164 -13.38 33.29 13.94
C GLU A 164 -12.34 32.73 14.93
N ARG A 165 -11.09 32.52 14.51
CA ARG A 165 -10.06 31.88 15.33
C ARG A 165 -8.92 32.82 15.70
N SER A 166 -8.72 32.99 17.00
CA SER A 166 -7.63 33.80 17.58
C SER A 166 -6.26 33.11 17.56
N ASP A 167 -6.23 31.78 17.37
CA ASP A 167 -4.98 31.00 17.31
C ASP A 167 -4.26 31.09 15.95
N GLY A 168 -4.84 31.80 14.98
CA GLY A 168 -4.27 31.99 13.66
C GLY A 168 -4.27 30.72 12.79
N ALA A 169 -5.03 29.69 13.16
CA ALA A 169 -5.12 28.46 12.38
C ALA A 169 -5.62 28.75 10.95
N THR A 170 -4.98 28.10 9.98
CA THR A 170 -5.35 28.17 8.57
C THR A 170 -6.27 27.01 8.19
N ALA A 171 -7.01 27.15 7.09
CA ALA A 171 -7.81 26.05 6.57
C ALA A 171 -6.95 24.78 6.35
N LEU A 172 -5.76 24.90 5.76
CA LEU A 172 -4.80 23.82 5.52
C LEU A 172 -4.43 23.07 6.80
N SER A 173 -4.25 23.79 7.92
CA SER A 173 -3.86 23.19 9.19
C SER A 173 -4.97 22.34 9.82
N LEU A 174 -6.24 22.65 9.53
CA LEU A 174 -7.40 21.93 10.09
C LEU A 174 -7.90 20.80 9.20
N LEU A 175 -7.66 20.87 7.88
CA LEU A 175 -8.12 19.85 6.93
C LEU A 175 -7.74 18.39 7.29
N PRO A 176 -6.53 18.08 7.80
CA PRO A 176 -6.17 16.72 8.19
C PRO A 176 -7.14 16.11 9.22
N GLY A 177 -7.57 16.90 10.21
CA GLY A 177 -8.46 16.44 11.27
C GLY A 177 -9.91 16.19 10.82
N ILE A 178 -10.28 16.69 9.64
CA ILE A 178 -11.65 16.61 9.11
C ILE A 178 -11.74 15.79 7.81
N ALA A 179 -10.60 15.31 7.30
CA ALA A 179 -10.50 14.56 6.04
C ALA A 179 -11.45 13.35 6.00
N VAL A 180 -11.61 12.61 7.11
CA VAL A 180 -12.52 11.46 7.17
C VAL A 180 -13.99 11.86 6.94
N HIS A 181 -14.41 13.00 7.50
CA HIS A 181 -15.78 13.51 7.42
C HIS A 181 -16.04 14.24 6.08
N GLN A 182 -15.01 14.87 5.52
CA GLN A 182 -15.08 15.72 4.32
C GLN A 182 -14.14 15.23 3.20
N ARG A 183 -14.03 13.90 3.03
CA ARG A 183 -12.99 13.27 2.19
C ARG A 183 -12.93 13.77 0.76
N TYR A 184 -14.09 13.96 0.13
CA TYR A 184 -14.13 14.45 -1.25
C TYR A 184 -13.70 15.91 -1.34
N LEU A 185 -14.16 16.76 -0.42
CA LEU A 185 -13.80 18.18 -0.41
C LEU A 185 -12.31 18.35 -0.17
N THR A 186 -11.79 17.68 0.86
CA THR A 186 -10.38 17.70 1.23
C THR A 186 -9.50 17.12 0.11
N GLY A 187 -9.93 16.04 -0.53
CA GLY A 187 -9.26 15.47 -1.70
C GLY A 187 -9.22 16.42 -2.89
N HIS A 188 -10.32 17.08 -3.25
CA HIS A 188 -10.33 18.05 -4.36
C HIS A 188 -9.48 19.29 -4.06
N LEU A 189 -9.54 19.81 -2.83
CA LEU A 189 -8.70 20.93 -2.41
C LEU A 189 -7.22 20.56 -2.44
N LEU A 190 -6.87 19.36 -1.97
CA LEU A 190 -5.50 18.86 -2.02
C LEU A 190 -5.01 18.65 -3.47
N ALA A 191 -5.82 18.01 -4.31
CA ALA A 191 -5.49 17.80 -5.72
C ALA A 191 -5.35 19.14 -6.46
N GLY A 192 -6.21 20.11 -6.18
CA GLY A 192 -6.09 21.48 -6.71
C GLY A 192 -4.84 22.20 -6.22
N LEU A 193 -4.41 21.96 -4.97
CA LEU A 193 -3.20 22.55 -4.38
C LEU A 193 -1.92 22.00 -4.99
N ILE A 194 -1.87 20.68 -5.23
CA ILE A 194 -0.69 19.95 -5.73
C ILE A 194 -0.63 19.99 -7.27
N GLY A 195 -1.78 20.01 -7.93
CA GLY A 195 -1.89 19.87 -9.38
C GLY A 195 -1.52 18.46 -9.89
N ALA A 196 -1.74 18.23 -11.18
CA ALA A 196 -1.52 16.93 -11.82
C ALA A 196 -0.06 16.46 -11.78
N GLY A 197 0.90 17.39 -11.69
CA GLY A 197 2.34 17.09 -11.68
C GLY A 197 2.92 16.76 -10.29
N GLY A 198 2.10 16.71 -9.24
CA GLY A 198 2.60 16.42 -7.88
C GLY A 198 3.28 17.61 -7.19
N ASN A 199 3.08 18.84 -7.68
CA ASN A 199 3.87 20.02 -7.31
C ASN A 199 3.02 21.09 -6.60
N PRO A 200 2.95 21.09 -5.27
CA PRO A 200 2.39 22.24 -4.56
C PRO A 200 3.19 23.51 -4.87
N LEU A 201 2.53 24.66 -4.79
CA LEU A 201 3.19 25.95 -4.96
C LEU A 201 4.26 26.16 -3.87
N GLY A 202 5.37 26.81 -4.25
CA GLY A 202 6.57 26.91 -3.40
C GLY A 202 6.40 27.75 -2.14
N ASP A 203 5.37 28.57 -2.07
CA ASP A 203 4.99 29.41 -0.93
C ASP A 203 4.14 28.67 0.13
N VAL A 204 3.74 27.43 -0.15
CA VAL A 204 2.92 26.62 0.76
C VAL A 204 3.79 25.70 1.62
N ASP A 205 3.48 25.59 2.92
CA ASP A 205 4.16 24.69 3.86
C ASP A 205 4.05 23.22 3.41
N GLN A 206 5.15 22.70 2.87
CA GLN A 206 5.26 21.34 2.36
C GLN A 206 4.97 20.28 3.41
N ALA A 207 5.30 20.53 4.68
CA ALA A 207 5.03 19.59 5.76
C ALA A 207 3.53 19.52 6.06
N ALA A 208 2.81 20.64 6.00
CA ALA A 208 1.36 20.68 6.13
C ALA A 208 0.66 19.97 4.95
N VAL A 209 1.14 20.18 3.72
CA VAL A 209 0.63 19.47 2.53
C VAL A 209 0.83 17.98 2.67
N ARG A 210 2.02 17.51 3.10
CA ARG A 210 2.27 16.08 3.32
C ARG A 210 1.36 15.48 4.39
N ARG A 211 1.16 16.17 5.52
CA ARG A 211 0.21 15.71 6.55
C ARG A 211 -1.21 15.56 6.00
N LEU A 212 -1.68 16.54 5.24
CA LEU A 212 -2.99 16.47 4.59
C LEU A 212 -3.06 15.33 3.58
N ALA A 213 -2.03 15.12 2.76
CA ALA A 213 -1.98 14.04 1.78
C ALA A 213 -2.11 12.66 2.43
N ILE A 214 -1.42 12.42 3.55
CA ILE A 214 -1.52 11.17 4.31
C ILE A 214 -2.95 11.02 4.87
N SER A 215 -3.50 12.05 5.52
CA SER A 215 -4.87 11.99 6.06
C SER A 215 -5.94 11.77 4.99
N VAL A 216 -5.75 12.32 3.79
CA VAL A 216 -6.64 12.08 2.64
C VAL A 216 -6.50 10.64 2.12
N LEU A 217 -5.27 10.13 2.00
CA LEU A 217 -5.01 8.76 1.59
C LEU A 217 -5.66 7.74 2.54
N ASP A 218 -5.56 7.98 3.86
CA ASP A 218 -6.21 7.16 4.89
C ASP A 218 -7.74 7.30 4.83
N ALA A 219 -8.26 8.51 4.62
CA ALA A 219 -9.71 8.76 4.49
C ALA A 219 -10.34 8.12 3.25
N PHE A 220 -9.53 7.76 2.25
CA PHE A 220 -9.96 7.08 1.02
C PHE A 220 -9.89 5.56 1.09
N GLU A 221 -9.36 5.00 2.17
CA GLU A 221 -9.28 3.56 2.32
C GLU A 221 -10.68 2.92 2.26
N GLY A 222 -10.88 2.03 1.28
CA GLY A 222 -12.15 1.33 1.05
C GLY A 222 -13.28 2.18 0.42
N VAL A 223 -13.02 3.45 0.06
CA VAL A 223 -14.02 4.36 -0.52
C VAL A 223 -13.74 4.62 -2.00
N HIS A 224 -14.78 4.87 -2.78
CA HIS A 224 -14.64 5.26 -4.19
C HIS A 224 -14.30 6.73 -4.32
N VAL A 225 -13.27 7.05 -5.11
CA VAL A 225 -12.83 8.42 -5.36
C VAL A 225 -12.56 8.58 -6.85
N THR A 226 -12.59 9.81 -7.34
CA THR A 226 -12.31 10.08 -8.76
C THR A 226 -10.80 9.91 -9.05
N PRO A 227 -10.43 9.36 -10.22
CA PRO A 227 -9.03 9.10 -10.56
C PRO A 227 -8.11 10.32 -10.46
N GLU A 228 -8.60 11.51 -10.80
CA GLU A 228 -7.80 12.74 -10.85
C GLU A 228 -7.21 13.10 -9.48
N ILE A 229 -7.92 12.77 -8.40
CA ILE A 229 -7.44 13.01 -7.03
C ILE A 229 -6.31 12.02 -6.70
N HIS A 230 -6.49 10.74 -7.04
CA HIS A 230 -5.49 9.70 -6.81
C HIS A 230 -4.23 9.90 -7.65
N GLU A 231 -4.37 10.29 -8.91
CA GLU A 231 -3.24 10.60 -9.80
C GLU A 231 -2.35 11.71 -9.21
N SER A 232 -2.98 12.77 -8.71
CA SER A 232 -2.29 13.89 -8.06
C SER A 232 -1.55 13.45 -6.79
N LEU A 233 -2.17 12.57 -5.97
CA LEU A 233 -1.55 11.99 -4.77
C LEU A 233 -0.36 11.09 -5.12
N CYS A 234 -0.50 10.24 -6.14
CA CYS A 234 0.57 9.38 -6.60
C CYS A 234 1.79 10.19 -7.04
N ALA A 235 1.58 11.20 -7.88
CA ALA A 235 2.64 12.10 -8.35
C ALA A 235 3.31 12.86 -7.19
N PHE A 236 2.53 13.28 -6.20
CA PHE A 236 3.06 13.95 -5.00
C PHE A 236 3.95 13.03 -4.17
N PHE A 237 3.46 11.85 -3.77
CA PHE A 237 4.20 10.93 -2.92
C PHE A 237 5.48 10.42 -3.60
N ASP A 238 5.42 10.14 -4.91
CA ASP A 238 6.58 9.76 -5.69
C ASP A 238 7.65 10.86 -5.70
N ARG A 239 7.24 12.12 -5.82
CA ARG A 239 8.14 13.27 -5.80
C ARG A 239 8.79 13.51 -4.45
N VAL A 240 8.03 13.41 -3.36
CA VAL A 240 8.58 13.64 -2.00
C VAL A 240 9.37 12.44 -1.47
N GLY A 241 9.45 11.34 -2.23
CA GLY A 241 10.17 10.12 -1.85
C GLY A 241 9.49 9.32 -0.74
N ASP A 242 8.15 9.40 -0.66
CA ASP A 242 7.35 8.62 0.29
C ASP A 242 6.80 7.38 -0.41
N ASP A 243 7.69 6.40 -0.62
CA ASP A 243 7.42 5.24 -1.48
C ASP A 243 6.26 4.38 -0.97
N GLU A 244 6.11 4.24 0.35
CA GLU A 244 5.00 3.49 0.96
C GLU A 244 3.66 4.15 0.65
N SER A 245 3.56 5.47 0.86
CA SER A 245 2.35 6.22 0.56
C SER A 245 2.08 6.29 -0.95
N ALA A 246 3.12 6.40 -1.78
CA ALA A 246 3.00 6.34 -3.23
C ALA A 246 2.41 5.00 -3.66
N ALA A 247 2.95 3.88 -3.16
CA ALA A 247 2.45 2.55 -3.49
C ALA A 247 1.02 2.31 -3.01
N ARG A 248 0.67 2.75 -1.79
CA ARG A 248 -0.71 2.73 -1.28
C ARG A 248 -1.66 3.52 -2.19
N SER A 249 -1.27 4.73 -2.59
CA SER A 249 -2.07 5.59 -3.48
C SER A 249 -2.26 4.95 -4.86
N PHE A 250 -1.20 4.42 -5.47
CA PHE A 250 -1.30 3.71 -6.75
C PHE A 250 -2.16 2.45 -6.65
N GLY A 251 -2.12 1.73 -5.52
CA GLY A 251 -3.01 0.59 -5.25
C GLY A 251 -4.48 1.00 -5.22
N GLN A 252 -4.81 2.10 -4.53
CA GLN A 252 -6.17 2.65 -4.51
C GLN A 252 -6.62 3.15 -5.91
N LEU A 253 -5.72 3.79 -6.67
CA LEU A 253 -5.97 4.21 -8.06
C LEU A 253 -6.30 3.02 -8.97
N ALA A 254 -5.55 1.91 -8.85
CA ALA A 254 -5.78 0.70 -9.64
C ALA A 254 -7.17 0.09 -9.36
N VAL A 255 -7.60 0.03 -8.10
CA VAL A 255 -8.95 -0.43 -7.71
C VAL A 255 -10.04 0.47 -8.29
N THR A 256 -9.82 1.79 -8.28
CA THR A 256 -10.75 2.76 -8.88
C THR A 256 -10.89 2.54 -10.38
N HIS A 257 -9.79 2.39 -11.11
CA HIS A 257 -9.83 2.10 -12.55
C HIS A 257 -10.50 0.77 -12.88
N GLU A 258 -10.25 -0.29 -12.09
CA GLU A 258 -10.92 -1.59 -12.29
C GLU A 258 -12.44 -1.45 -12.22
N ARG A 259 -12.95 -0.73 -11.21
CA ARG A 259 -14.39 -0.51 -11.03
C ARG A 259 -14.98 0.36 -12.13
N MET A 260 -14.25 1.38 -12.58
CA MET A 260 -14.67 2.19 -13.73
C MET A 260 -14.73 1.35 -15.02
N ALA A 261 -13.76 0.45 -15.21
CA ALA A 261 -13.76 -0.49 -16.34
C ALA A 261 -14.91 -1.50 -16.28
N GLN A 262 -15.36 -1.89 -15.08
CA GLN A 262 -16.54 -2.73 -14.88
C GLN A 262 -17.85 -1.98 -15.15
N SER A 263 -17.86 -0.65 -14.95
CA SER A 263 -19.05 0.20 -15.03
C SER A 263 -19.23 0.89 -16.39
N ALA A 264 -18.15 1.07 -17.14
CA ALA A 264 -18.17 1.65 -18.47
C ALA A 264 -18.53 0.59 -19.53
N VAL A 265 -19.41 0.94 -20.47
CA VAL A 265 -19.53 0.21 -21.74
C VAL A 265 -18.62 0.91 -22.75
N PRO A 266 -17.31 0.59 -22.77
CA PRO A 266 -16.69 0.02 -23.98
C PRO A 266 -15.64 -1.07 -23.65
N ARG A 267 -14.99 -1.63 -24.69
CA ARG A 267 -14.14 -2.85 -24.68
C ARG A 267 -13.39 -3.07 -23.35
N LYS A 268 -13.77 -4.12 -22.61
CA LYS A 268 -13.17 -4.57 -21.33
C LYS A 268 -11.62 -4.60 -21.31
N SER A 269 -10.97 -4.62 -22.48
CA SER A 269 -9.51 -4.65 -22.64
C SER A 269 -8.79 -3.42 -22.07
N ASP A 270 -9.33 -2.22 -22.25
CA ASP A 270 -8.54 -0.98 -22.04
C ASP A 270 -8.37 -0.66 -20.55
N GLY A 271 -9.41 -0.92 -19.75
CA GLY A 271 -9.35 -0.78 -18.31
C GLY A 271 -8.48 -1.83 -17.62
N LEU A 272 -8.53 -3.09 -18.10
CA LEU A 272 -7.65 -4.16 -17.61
C LEU A 272 -6.18 -3.88 -17.96
N TYR A 273 -5.92 -3.28 -19.13
CA TYR A 273 -4.59 -2.86 -19.54
C TYR A 273 -4.03 -1.74 -18.65
N LEU A 274 -4.82 -0.69 -18.38
CA LEU A 274 -4.42 0.40 -17.47
C LEU A 274 -4.13 -0.12 -16.06
N GLN A 275 -4.97 -1.02 -15.55
CA GLN A 275 -4.75 -1.68 -14.26
C GLN A 275 -3.42 -2.46 -14.23
N ALA A 276 -3.16 -3.26 -15.26
CA ALA A 276 -1.93 -4.04 -15.36
C ALA A 276 -0.67 -3.15 -15.49
N ALA A 277 -0.77 -2.04 -16.21
CA ALA A 277 0.29 -1.04 -16.29
C ALA A 277 0.56 -0.36 -14.93
N ASN A 278 -0.49 -0.06 -14.16
CA ASN A 278 -0.35 0.49 -12.83
C ASN A 278 0.33 -0.48 -11.87
N PHE A 279 -0.08 -1.76 -11.84
CA PHE A 279 0.61 -2.77 -11.02
C PHE A 279 2.09 -2.92 -11.38
N ARG A 280 2.44 -2.83 -12.67
CA ARG A 280 3.83 -2.82 -13.12
C ARG A 280 4.59 -1.60 -12.61
N SER A 281 3.98 -0.42 -12.62
CA SER A 281 4.56 0.82 -12.06
C SER A 281 4.79 0.69 -10.55
N ILE A 282 3.82 0.14 -9.82
CA ILE A 282 3.94 -0.14 -8.38
C ILE A 282 5.09 -1.13 -8.12
N ALA A 283 5.19 -2.19 -8.93
CA ALA A 283 6.26 -3.17 -8.81
C ALA A 283 7.65 -2.55 -9.01
N ALA A 284 7.80 -1.64 -9.97
CA ALA A 284 9.03 -0.90 -10.18
C ALA A 284 9.37 -0.01 -8.97
N SER A 285 8.38 0.69 -8.40
CA SER A 285 8.56 1.51 -7.20
C SER A 285 9.03 0.67 -6.00
N TYR A 286 8.36 -0.46 -5.70
CA TYR A 286 8.80 -1.35 -4.62
C TYR A 286 10.19 -1.95 -4.84
N GLY A 287 10.52 -2.30 -6.08
CA GLY A 287 11.78 -2.97 -6.42
C GLY A 287 13.00 -2.03 -6.39
N GLU A 288 12.87 -0.83 -6.96
CA GLU A 288 13.97 0.12 -7.10
C GLU A 288 14.11 1.07 -5.91
N LYS A 289 12.98 1.51 -5.33
CA LYS A 289 12.98 2.60 -4.34
C LYS A 289 12.86 2.09 -2.90
N ALA A 290 11.89 1.20 -2.64
CA ALA A 290 11.66 0.67 -1.30
C ALA A 290 12.51 -0.57 -0.93
N ALA A 291 13.33 -1.08 -1.85
CA ALA A 291 14.11 -2.32 -1.71
C ALA A 291 13.28 -3.56 -1.28
N SER A 292 11.96 -3.53 -1.50
CA SER A 292 11.03 -4.55 -1.02
C SER A 292 10.70 -5.55 -2.14
N LEU A 293 11.66 -6.44 -2.39
CA LEU A 293 11.62 -7.36 -3.54
C LEU A 293 10.43 -8.34 -3.52
N LYS A 294 9.93 -8.74 -2.34
CA LYS A 294 8.77 -9.64 -2.24
C LYS A 294 7.49 -8.95 -2.70
N GLU A 295 7.28 -7.73 -2.24
CA GLU A 295 6.14 -6.87 -2.58
C GLU A 295 6.19 -6.54 -4.07
N ALA A 296 7.36 -6.18 -4.60
CA ALA A 296 7.55 -5.99 -6.04
C ALA A 296 7.15 -7.23 -6.85
N ALA A 297 7.57 -8.43 -6.42
CA ALA A 297 7.20 -9.68 -7.09
C ALA A 297 5.69 -9.97 -7.05
N ILE A 298 5.01 -9.67 -5.94
CA ILE A 298 3.55 -9.78 -5.83
C ILE A 298 2.88 -8.85 -6.84
N GLN A 299 3.33 -7.60 -6.95
CA GLN A 299 2.76 -6.62 -7.87
C GLN A 299 2.99 -7.00 -9.34
N TYR A 300 4.17 -7.55 -9.68
CA TYR A 300 4.40 -8.12 -11.02
C TYR A 300 3.45 -9.29 -11.33
N ARG A 301 3.13 -10.14 -10.35
CA ARG A 301 2.15 -11.21 -10.53
C ARG A 301 0.75 -10.65 -10.81
N GLU A 302 0.31 -9.64 -10.06
CA GLU A 302 -0.99 -9.00 -10.28
C GLU A 302 -1.05 -8.28 -11.65
N ALA A 303 0.04 -7.65 -12.07
CA ALA A 303 0.19 -7.09 -13.42
C ALA A 303 0.05 -8.19 -14.50
N GLY A 304 0.72 -9.32 -14.31
CA GLY A 304 0.62 -10.49 -15.20
C GLY A 304 -0.81 -11.01 -15.32
N ALA A 305 -1.53 -11.13 -14.19
CA ALA A 305 -2.93 -11.54 -14.17
C ALA A 305 -3.85 -10.54 -14.89
N GLY A 306 -3.60 -9.23 -14.72
CA GLY A 306 -4.32 -8.18 -15.42
C GLY A 306 -4.13 -8.26 -16.94
N PHE A 307 -2.89 -8.38 -17.42
CA PHE A 307 -2.62 -8.54 -18.86
C PHE A 307 -3.20 -9.83 -19.43
N ALA A 308 -3.19 -10.94 -18.68
CA ALA A 308 -3.80 -12.20 -19.11
C ALA A 308 -5.32 -12.05 -19.30
N LYS A 309 -6.01 -11.37 -18.35
CA LYS A 309 -7.44 -11.05 -18.46
C LYS A 309 -7.73 -10.10 -19.64
N ALA A 310 -6.79 -9.22 -19.98
CA ALA A 310 -6.87 -8.33 -21.13
C ALA A 310 -6.56 -9.02 -22.48
N HIS A 311 -6.28 -10.33 -22.48
CA HIS A 311 -5.84 -11.12 -23.65
C HIS A 311 -4.47 -10.68 -24.24
N GLU A 312 -3.63 -10.03 -23.43
CA GLU A 312 -2.27 -9.60 -23.77
C GLU A 312 -1.24 -10.66 -23.30
N SER A 313 -1.29 -11.85 -23.90
CA SER A 313 -0.51 -13.02 -23.42
C SER A 313 1.00 -12.78 -23.36
N SER A 314 1.56 -12.00 -24.29
CA SER A 314 3.00 -11.69 -24.31
C SER A 314 3.42 -10.88 -23.08
N ARG A 315 2.63 -9.85 -22.73
CA ARG A 315 2.90 -8.99 -21.56
C ARG A 315 2.59 -9.69 -20.25
N ALA A 316 1.52 -10.50 -20.23
CA ALA A 316 1.21 -11.33 -19.08
C ALA A 316 2.41 -12.20 -18.71
N LEU A 317 2.98 -12.85 -19.73
CA LEU A 317 4.12 -13.74 -19.58
C LEU A 317 5.37 -13.01 -19.10
N GLU A 318 5.71 -11.85 -19.69
CA GLU A 318 6.82 -11.03 -19.26
C GLU A 318 6.73 -10.66 -17.76
N ASN A 319 5.55 -10.26 -17.29
CA ASN A 319 5.34 -9.89 -15.90
C ASN A 319 5.36 -11.08 -14.94
N TYR A 320 4.84 -12.26 -15.33
CA TYR A 320 4.98 -13.47 -14.52
C TYR A 320 6.45 -13.92 -14.40
N GLU A 321 7.24 -13.78 -15.46
CA GLU A 321 8.68 -14.06 -15.41
C GLU A 321 9.42 -13.08 -14.50
N LEU A 322 9.10 -11.78 -14.60
CA LEU A 322 9.64 -10.76 -13.70
C LEU A 322 9.26 -11.05 -12.25
N ALA A 323 8.02 -11.49 -11.98
CA ALA A 323 7.58 -11.90 -10.65
C ALA A 323 8.43 -13.06 -10.12
N ALA A 324 8.58 -14.15 -10.89
CA ALA A 324 9.34 -15.32 -10.46
C ALA A 324 10.83 -15.00 -10.23
N MET A 325 11.45 -14.24 -11.13
CA MET A 325 12.85 -13.80 -11.01
C MET A 325 13.05 -12.89 -9.80
N THR A 326 12.17 -11.91 -9.61
CA THR A 326 12.24 -10.99 -8.46
C THR A 326 12.02 -11.74 -7.15
N MET A 327 11.07 -12.67 -7.11
CA MET A 327 10.81 -13.52 -5.94
C MET A 327 12.01 -14.43 -5.60
N SER A 328 12.70 -14.97 -6.61
CA SER A 328 13.89 -15.82 -6.40
C SER A 328 15.05 -15.08 -5.71
N ARG A 329 15.11 -13.75 -5.81
CA ARG A 329 16.09 -12.91 -5.11
C ARG A 329 15.77 -12.72 -3.63
N ALA A 330 14.51 -12.93 -3.22
CA ALA A 330 14.03 -12.48 -1.91
C ALA A 330 13.38 -13.58 -1.05
N ALA A 331 12.89 -14.66 -1.65
CA ALA A 331 12.00 -15.61 -0.98
C ALA A 331 12.47 -17.07 -1.05
N THR A 332 11.59 -18.00 -0.69
CA THR A 332 11.86 -19.46 -0.67
C THR A 332 11.53 -20.11 -2.02
N VAL A 333 11.96 -21.35 -2.22
CA VAL A 333 11.64 -22.11 -3.44
C VAL A 333 10.13 -22.32 -3.62
N CYS A 334 9.37 -22.49 -2.52
CA CYS A 334 7.92 -22.66 -2.56
C CYS A 334 7.21 -21.39 -3.06
N ASP A 335 7.68 -20.22 -2.63
CA ASP A 335 7.13 -18.94 -3.10
C ASP A 335 7.34 -18.78 -4.62
N VAL A 336 8.54 -19.16 -5.11
CA VAL A 336 8.87 -19.13 -6.53
C VAL A 336 8.08 -20.17 -7.33
N GLU A 337 7.91 -21.38 -6.80
CA GLU A 337 7.12 -22.43 -7.44
C GLU A 337 5.67 -21.97 -7.68
N SER A 338 5.06 -21.30 -6.70
CA SER A 338 3.69 -20.78 -6.83
C SER A 338 3.54 -19.80 -7.99
N LEU A 339 4.58 -19.01 -8.30
CA LEU A 339 4.61 -18.07 -9.42
C LEU A 339 4.91 -18.77 -10.74
N LEU A 340 5.81 -19.75 -10.72
CA LEU A 340 6.12 -20.56 -11.90
C LEU A 340 4.91 -21.36 -12.36
N ALA A 341 4.03 -21.78 -11.46
CA ALA A 341 2.77 -22.44 -11.82
C ALA A 341 1.91 -21.60 -12.79
N SER A 342 1.75 -20.29 -12.56
CA SER A 342 1.02 -19.40 -13.47
C SER A 342 1.70 -19.25 -14.84
N THR A 343 3.02 -19.45 -14.91
CA THR A 343 3.79 -19.38 -16.16
C THR A 343 3.69 -20.68 -16.97
N ARG A 344 3.57 -21.83 -16.30
CA ARG A 344 3.42 -23.16 -16.93
C ARG A 344 2.21 -23.19 -17.86
N ASP A 345 1.07 -22.66 -17.41
CA ASP A 345 -0.17 -22.66 -18.19
C ASP A 345 -0.08 -21.84 -19.48
N LEU A 346 0.68 -20.73 -19.44
CA LEU A 346 0.87 -19.84 -20.60
C LEU A 346 1.96 -20.34 -21.57
N ARG A 347 2.96 -21.09 -21.09
CA ARG A 347 4.08 -21.62 -21.89
C ARG A 347 3.98 -23.11 -22.23
N GLN A 348 2.79 -23.73 -22.16
CA GLN A 348 2.63 -25.15 -22.53
C GLN A 348 3.14 -25.48 -23.96
N SER A 349 3.17 -24.49 -24.85
CA SER A 349 3.67 -24.61 -26.23
C SER A 349 5.16 -24.24 -26.41
N ASP A 350 5.82 -23.66 -25.41
CA ASP A 350 7.22 -23.20 -25.46
C ASP A 350 7.99 -23.65 -24.21
N LEU A 351 8.25 -24.96 -24.17
CA LEU A 351 8.97 -25.59 -23.07
C LEU A 351 10.42 -25.12 -22.93
N ALA A 352 11.08 -24.72 -24.02
CA ALA A 352 12.47 -24.27 -23.98
C ALA A 352 12.61 -22.99 -23.13
N SER A 353 11.74 -22.01 -23.34
CA SER A 353 11.73 -20.79 -22.55
C SER A 353 11.32 -21.03 -21.10
N LEU A 354 10.38 -21.95 -20.85
CA LEU A 354 10.00 -22.36 -19.49
C LEU A 354 11.21 -22.99 -18.76
N CYS A 355 11.92 -23.92 -19.41
CA CYS A 355 13.14 -24.53 -18.88
C CYS A 355 14.19 -23.46 -18.57
N SER A 356 14.42 -22.52 -19.48
CA SER A 356 15.35 -21.40 -19.28
C SER A 356 14.97 -20.53 -18.07
N LEU A 357 13.67 -20.30 -17.82
CA LEU A 357 13.21 -19.60 -16.62
C LEU A 357 13.55 -20.36 -15.34
N TYR A 358 13.32 -21.67 -15.28
CA TYR A 358 13.73 -22.50 -14.14
C TYR A 358 15.25 -22.42 -13.90
N GLU A 359 16.05 -22.49 -14.97
CA GLU A 359 17.51 -22.38 -14.86
C GLU A 359 17.94 -21.03 -14.32
N ARG A 360 17.34 -19.93 -14.80
CA ARG A 360 17.63 -18.58 -14.31
C ARG A 360 17.25 -18.42 -12.84
N CYS A 361 16.08 -18.88 -12.42
CA CYS A 361 15.67 -18.88 -11.01
C CYS A 361 16.60 -19.73 -10.14
N ALA A 362 16.99 -20.92 -10.61
CA ALA A 362 17.93 -21.80 -9.91
C ALA A 362 19.32 -21.17 -9.77
N ALA A 363 19.80 -20.47 -10.80
CA ALA A 363 21.06 -19.74 -10.75
C ALA A 363 21.03 -18.61 -9.72
N VAL A 364 19.90 -17.91 -9.56
CA VAL A 364 19.74 -16.88 -8.51
C VAL A 364 19.80 -17.51 -7.12
N PHE A 365 19.17 -18.67 -6.90
CA PHE A 365 19.31 -19.38 -5.63
C PHE A 365 20.74 -19.85 -5.36
N ALA A 366 21.41 -20.42 -6.37
CA ALA A 366 22.80 -20.86 -6.26
C ALA A 366 23.76 -19.69 -5.96
N ALA A 367 23.55 -18.52 -6.56
CA ALA A 367 24.33 -17.31 -6.28
C ALA A 367 24.12 -16.77 -4.85
N ARG A 368 23.07 -17.22 -4.15
CA ARG A 368 22.78 -16.93 -2.74
C ARG A 368 23.16 -18.10 -1.83
N GLU A 369 23.98 -19.03 -2.33
CA GLU A 369 24.44 -20.23 -1.62
C GLU A 369 23.31 -21.19 -1.18
N ARG A 370 22.15 -21.12 -1.86
CA ARG A 370 20.98 -21.98 -1.63
C ARG A 370 20.93 -23.11 -2.66
N LEU A 371 21.92 -24.01 -2.57
CA LEU A 371 22.15 -25.05 -3.57
C LEU A 371 21.02 -26.08 -3.61
N VAL A 372 20.36 -26.38 -2.48
CA VAL A 372 19.23 -27.32 -2.44
C VAL A 372 17.99 -26.70 -3.07
N SER A 373 17.69 -25.44 -2.78
CA SER A 373 16.63 -24.70 -3.48
C SER A 373 16.85 -24.67 -5.00
N ALA A 374 18.10 -24.46 -5.45
CA ALA A 374 18.45 -24.52 -6.87
C ALA A 374 18.22 -25.93 -7.47
N ALA A 375 18.64 -26.98 -6.77
CA ALA A 375 18.44 -28.37 -7.20
C ALA A 375 16.94 -28.73 -7.31
N LEU A 376 16.12 -28.29 -6.35
CA LEU A 376 14.69 -28.56 -6.34
C LEU A 376 13.96 -27.88 -7.49
N LEU A 377 14.33 -26.67 -7.89
CA LEU A 377 13.78 -26.05 -9.11
C LEU A 377 14.06 -26.87 -10.36
N HIS A 378 15.26 -27.47 -10.47
CA HIS A 378 15.57 -28.37 -11.57
C HIS A 378 14.77 -29.69 -11.48
N ILE A 379 14.53 -30.24 -10.29
CA ILE A 379 13.65 -31.40 -10.12
C ILE A 379 12.22 -31.06 -10.57
N LEU A 380 11.66 -29.96 -10.10
CA LEU A 380 10.32 -29.49 -10.48
C LEU A 380 10.18 -29.29 -11.99
N ALA A 381 11.20 -28.75 -12.65
CA ALA A 381 11.23 -28.62 -14.10
C ALA A 381 11.21 -30.00 -14.79
N ALA A 382 12.04 -30.94 -14.34
CA ALA A 382 12.09 -32.29 -14.90
C ALA A 382 10.77 -33.06 -14.70
N ASP A 383 10.16 -32.95 -13.52
CA ASP A 383 8.90 -33.64 -13.20
C ASP A 383 7.76 -33.07 -14.03
N TYR A 384 7.67 -31.74 -14.16
CA TYR A 384 6.70 -31.10 -15.02
C TYR A 384 6.82 -31.58 -16.48
N LEU A 385 8.05 -31.69 -17.01
CA LEU A 385 8.30 -32.18 -18.37
C LEU A 385 7.83 -33.62 -18.58
N VAL A 386 8.04 -34.49 -17.58
CA VAL A 386 7.63 -35.91 -17.64
C VAL A 386 6.11 -36.05 -17.55
N GLU A 387 5.47 -35.31 -16.64
CA GLU A 387 4.03 -35.37 -16.40
C GLU A 387 3.22 -34.74 -17.54
N HIS A 388 3.64 -33.59 -18.05
CA HIS A 388 2.83 -32.76 -18.96
C HIS A 388 3.27 -32.87 -20.42
N ARG A 389 3.84 -34.03 -20.79
CA ARG A 389 4.38 -34.35 -22.13
C ARG A 389 3.55 -33.72 -23.26
N PRO A 390 4.04 -32.62 -23.90
CA PRO A 390 3.23 -31.91 -24.87
C PRO A 390 3.02 -32.76 -26.11
N LYS A 391 1.80 -32.77 -26.64
CA LYS A 391 1.43 -33.56 -27.84
C LYS A 391 2.26 -33.23 -29.09
N ARG A 392 2.98 -32.10 -29.11
CA ARG A 392 3.74 -31.57 -30.26
C ARG A 392 5.24 -31.83 -30.21
N LEU A 393 5.81 -32.20 -29.06
CA LEU A 393 7.25 -32.46 -28.91
C LEU A 393 7.53 -33.96 -28.95
N GLY A 394 8.65 -34.33 -29.56
CA GLY A 394 9.09 -35.72 -29.64
C GLY A 394 9.33 -36.31 -28.23
N ARG A 395 9.08 -37.62 -28.06
CA ARG A 395 9.40 -38.31 -26.78
C ARG A 395 10.83 -38.03 -26.33
N ASP A 396 11.73 -38.03 -27.30
CA ASP A 396 13.17 -38.01 -27.07
C ASP A 396 13.64 -36.61 -26.65
N GLU A 397 13.02 -35.55 -27.20
CA GLU A 397 13.32 -34.15 -26.83
C GLU A 397 12.90 -33.84 -25.39
N VAL A 398 11.69 -34.23 -25.01
CA VAL A 398 11.19 -34.06 -23.62
C VAL A 398 12.05 -34.86 -22.65
N THR A 399 12.44 -36.08 -23.03
CA THR A 399 13.31 -36.93 -22.22
C THR A 399 14.71 -36.33 -22.07
N ALA A 400 15.27 -35.77 -23.14
CA ALA A 400 16.57 -35.09 -23.10
C ALA A 400 16.56 -33.87 -22.18
N LEU A 401 15.53 -33.02 -22.26
CA LEU A 401 15.37 -31.86 -21.37
C LEU A 401 15.19 -32.26 -19.91
N ALA A 402 14.35 -33.26 -19.64
CA ALA A 402 14.17 -33.78 -18.29
C ALA A 402 15.48 -34.35 -17.73
N MET A 403 16.24 -35.11 -18.53
CA MET A 403 17.55 -35.63 -18.14
C MET A 403 18.57 -34.51 -17.87
N HIS A 404 18.55 -33.44 -18.66
CA HIS A 404 19.38 -32.26 -18.45
C HIS A 404 19.11 -31.62 -17.09
N HIS A 405 17.85 -31.32 -16.77
CA HIS A 405 17.48 -30.79 -15.48
C HIS A 405 17.81 -31.75 -14.33
N ARG A 406 17.56 -33.06 -14.48
CA ARG A 406 17.97 -34.07 -13.48
C ARG A 406 19.48 -34.11 -13.27
N ARG A 407 20.29 -33.91 -14.31
CA ARG A 407 21.76 -33.82 -14.20
C ARG A 407 22.15 -32.57 -13.41
N ARG A 408 21.60 -31.40 -13.75
CA ARG A 408 21.86 -30.14 -13.04
C ARG A 408 21.47 -30.21 -11.56
N ALA A 409 20.33 -30.84 -11.24
CA ALA A 409 19.94 -31.10 -9.86
C ALA A 409 20.98 -31.95 -9.12
N ARG A 410 21.48 -33.02 -9.74
CA ARG A 410 22.56 -33.85 -9.16
C ARG A 410 23.84 -33.06 -8.98
N ASP A 411 24.20 -32.20 -9.92
CA ASP A 411 25.40 -31.37 -9.81
C ASP A 411 25.31 -30.46 -8.58
N TYR A 412 24.17 -29.80 -8.35
CA TYR A 412 23.96 -28.99 -7.15
C TYR A 412 23.96 -29.81 -5.86
N PHE A 413 23.30 -30.98 -5.83
CA PHE A 413 23.39 -31.87 -4.68
C PHE A 413 24.82 -32.36 -4.43
N ASN A 414 25.60 -32.61 -5.47
CA ASN A 414 26.99 -33.02 -5.35
C ASN A 414 27.86 -31.91 -4.75
N VAL A 415 27.65 -30.66 -5.17
CA VAL A 415 28.35 -29.48 -4.61
C VAL A 415 27.93 -29.26 -3.15
N ALA A 416 26.66 -29.51 -2.81
CA ALA A 416 26.18 -29.49 -1.43
C ALA A 416 26.57 -30.73 -0.60
N GLU A 417 27.46 -31.60 -1.11
CA GLU A 417 27.88 -32.87 -0.50
C GLU A 417 26.73 -33.85 -0.17
N LEU A 418 25.59 -33.75 -0.84
CA LEU A 418 24.38 -34.56 -0.67
C LEU A 418 24.28 -35.70 -1.69
N ARG A 419 25.42 -36.34 -2.02
CA ARG A 419 25.44 -37.48 -2.94
C ARG A 419 24.55 -38.62 -2.41
N GLY A 420 23.50 -38.96 -3.17
CA GLY A 420 22.58 -40.04 -2.81
C GLY A 420 21.49 -39.65 -1.80
N ALA A 421 21.39 -38.38 -1.43
CA ALA A 421 20.34 -37.90 -0.54
C ALA A 421 18.94 -38.11 -1.15
N PRO A 422 17.89 -38.25 -0.31
CA PRO A 422 16.52 -38.31 -0.78
C PRO A 422 16.14 -37.10 -1.62
N GLN A 423 15.34 -37.32 -2.68
CA GLN A 423 14.80 -36.22 -3.49
C GLN A 423 13.47 -35.70 -2.95
N ASP A 424 12.81 -36.46 -2.07
CA ASP A 424 11.65 -35.99 -1.33
C ASP A 424 12.09 -34.95 -0.29
N LEU A 425 11.42 -33.79 -0.30
CA LEU A 425 11.83 -32.66 0.53
C LEU A 425 11.73 -32.96 2.04
N ARG A 426 10.75 -33.74 2.49
CA ARG A 426 10.61 -34.08 3.92
C ARG A 426 11.71 -35.03 4.36
N GLN A 427 11.99 -36.04 3.55
CA GLN A 427 13.11 -36.96 3.80
C GLN A 427 14.45 -36.23 3.74
N LEU A 428 14.58 -35.22 2.89
CA LEU A 428 15.79 -34.42 2.80
C LEU A 428 15.98 -33.51 4.02
N VAL A 429 14.91 -32.91 4.55
CA VAL A 429 14.93 -32.20 5.84
C VAL A 429 15.38 -33.13 6.95
N TRP A 430 14.75 -34.31 7.07
CA TRP A 430 15.13 -35.31 8.04
C TRP A 430 16.61 -35.70 7.93
N PHE A 431 17.06 -36.05 6.72
CA PHE A 431 18.44 -36.41 6.44
C PHE A 431 19.43 -35.29 6.80
N SER A 432 19.07 -34.03 6.56
CA SER A 432 19.91 -32.88 6.92
C SER A 432 20.04 -32.68 8.43
N ILE A 433 18.95 -32.89 9.19
CA ILE A 433 18.95 -32.83 10.65
C ILE A 433 19.79 -33.97 11.21
N GLU A 434 19.54 -35.20 10.77
CA GLU A 434 20.28 -36.40 11.20
C GLU A 434 21.79 -36.25 10.98
N ARG A 435 22.19 -35.74 9.81
CA ARG A 435 23.60 -35.54 9.47
C ARG A 435 24.31 -34.48 10.31
N ARG A 436 23.58 -33.52 10.87
CA ARG A 436 24.13 -32.43 11.69
C ARG A 436 23.64 -32.49 13.15
N LEU A 437 23.16 -33.67 13.59
CA LEU A 437 22.42 -33.79 14.84
C LEU A 437 23.28 -33.38 16.05
N ASP A 438 24.54 -33.80 16.10
CA ASP A 438 25.47 -33.48 17.18
C ASP A 438 25.70 -31.96 17.30
N GLU A 439 25.85 -31.26 16.17
CA GLU A 439 26.08 -29.82 16.16
C GLU A 439 24.79 -29.05 16.51
N LEU A 440 23.65 -29.53 16.00
CA LEU A 440 22.33 -28.96 16.27
C LEU A 440 21.93 -29.10 17.75
N THR A 441 22.30 -30.21 18.40
CA THR A 441 22.01 -30.49 19.81
C THR A 441 23.07 -29.95 20.77
N SER A 442 24.19 -29.43 20.24
CA SER A 442 25.24 -28.80 21.05
C SER A 442 24.74 -27.56 21.80
N GLU A 443 25.42 -27.20 22.88
CA GLU A 443 25.08 -26.01 23.69
C GLU A 443 25.07 -24.71 22.87
N ASN A 444 25.93 -24.63 21.85
CA ASN A 444 26.05 -23.46 20.98
C ASN A 444 25.06 -23.48 19.80
N GLY A 445 24.46 -24.63 19.50
CA GLY A 445 23.73 -24.88 18.26
C GLY A 445 24.63 -24.83 17.02
N LEU A 446 24.03 -25.01 15.86
CA LEU A 446 24.68 -24.93 14.56
C LEU A 446 24.76 -23.47 14.08
N PRO A 447 25.95 -22.85 14.03
CA PRO A 447 26.10 -21.47 13.60
C PRO A 447 26.16 -21.35 12.07
N GLY A 448 25.41 -20.40 11.51
CA GLY A 448 25.50 -19.99 10.12
C GLY A 448 25.69 -18.48 9.98
N GLU A 449 25.73 -17.98 8.74
CA GLU A 449 25.90 -16.54 8.49
C GLU A 449 24.65 -15.75 8.93
N GLY A 450 24.75 -15.07 10.07
CA GLY A 450 23.65 -14.25 10.63
C GLY A 450 22.55 -15.05 11.34
N TYR A 451 22.75 -16.35 11.58
CA TYR A 451 21.80 -17.18 12.31
C TYR A 451 22.46 -18.31 13.12
N VAL A 452 21.71 -18.90 14.04
CA VAL A 452 22.04 -20.14 14.76
C VAL A 452 20.81 -21.03 14.76
N VAL A 453 20.98 -22.30 14.41
CA VAL A 453 19.92 -23.32 14.50
C VAL A 453 20.18 -24.24 15.70
N ARG A 454 19.16 -24.48 16.52
CA ARG A 454 19.26 -25.37 17.68
C ARG A 454 18.22 -26.48 17.60
N PHE A 455 18.54 -27.58 18.25
CA PHE A 455 17.64 -28.70 18.46
C PHE A 455 17.75 -29.23 19.89
N VAL A 456 17.12 -28.51 20.82
CA VAL A 456 17.21 -28.80 22.25
C VAL A 456 16.68 -30.21 22.53
N ASP A 457 17.52 -31.04 23.15
CA ASP A 457 17.23 -32.44 23.49
C ASP A 457 16.75 -33.30 22.30
N ALA A 458 17.11 -32.93 21.07
CA ALA A 458 16.61 -33.55 19.84
C ALA A 458 15.08 -33.69 19.82
N SER A 459 14.36 -32.70 20.37
CA SER A 459 12.91 -32.70 20.49
C SER A 459 12.30 -31.35 20.13
N ASP A 460 11.04 -31.37 19.70
CA ASP A 460 10.25 -30.16 19.51
C ASP A 460 10.05 -29.44 20.85
N ILE A 461 10.58 -28.23 20.99
CA ILE A 461 10.58 -27.49 22.25
C ILE A 461 9.18 -27.10 22.79
N ILE A 462 8.13 -27.22 21.98
CA ILE A 462 6.75 -26.90 22.37
C ILE A 462 5.93 -28.17 22.61
N SER A 463 6.01 -29.12 21.69
CA SER A 463 5.23 -30.37 21.79
C SER A 463 5.96 -31.51 22.49
N PHE A 464 7.26 -31.35 22.78
CA PHE A 464 8.17 -32.36 23.32
C PHE A 464 8.21 -33.63 22.48
N HIS A 465 7.97 -33.48 21.18
CA HIS A 465 7.96 -34.57 20.22
C HIS A 465 9.39 -34.91 19.81
N GLU A 466 9.86 -36.11 20.16
CA GLU A 466 11.25 -36.55 19.92
C GLU A 466 11.52 -36.81 18.44
N PHE A 467 12.75 -36.49 17.99
CA PHE A 467 13.18 -36.69 16.61
C PHE A 467 13.05 -38.14 16.19
N GLU A 468 13.76 -39.07 16.86
CA GLU A 468 13.88 -40.46 16.43
C GLU A 468 12.57 -41.28 16.57
N ALA A 469 11.63 -40.82 17.39
CA ALA A 469 10.39 -41.55 17.68
C ALA A 469 9.42 -41.61 16.47
N THR A 470 9.54 -40.70 15.50
CA THR A 470 8.66 -40.65 14.32
C THR A 470 9.40 -40.34 13.02
N PRO A 471 10.09 -41.34 12.43
CA PRO A 471 10.70 -41.21 11.11
C PRO A 471 9.68 -40.73 10.05
N GLY A 472 9.95 -39.57 9.46
CA GLY A 472 9.13 -39.00 8.37
C GLY A 472 8.24 -37.81 8.74
N ASP A 473 8.27 -37.34 9.99
CA ASP A 473 7.62 -36.06 10.34
C ASP A 473 8.28 -34.87 9.64
N ALA A 474 7.45 -33.88 9.28
CA ALA A 474 7.94 -32.66 8.66
C ALA A 474 8.44 -31.68 9.73
N TRP A 475 9.73 -31.39 9.71
CA TRP A 475 10.38 -30.44 10.59
C TRP A 475 10.51 -29.05 9.94
N VAL A 476 10.37 -28.01 10.75
CA VAL A 476 10.45 -26.61 10.36
C VAL A 476 11.29 -25.83 11.37
N LEU A 477 11.82 -24.68 10.98
CA LEU A 477 12.54 -23.80 11.88
C LEU A 477 11.62 -22.70 12.39
N MET A 478 11.58 -22.48 13.70
CA MET A 478 10.85 -21.40 14.35
C MET A 478 11.84 -20.39 14.94
N LEU A 479 11.68 -19.11 14.62
CA LEU A 479 12.46 -18.04 15.22
C LEU A 479 12.15 -17.98 16.72
N SER A 480 13.16 -18.10 17.57
CA SER A 480 13.00 -18.13 19.02
C SER A 480 13.77 -17.03 19.73
N GLY A 481 14.70 -16.37 19.04
CA GLY A 481 15.52 -15.31 19.62
C GLY A 481 16.25 -14.49 18.56
N GLU A 482 16.79 -13.36 19.01
CA GLU A 482 17.75 -12.56 18.24
C GLU A 482 18.80 -12.06 19.24
N ARG A 483 20.08 -12.23 18.91
CA ARG A 483 21.19 -11.74 19.71
C ARG A 483 21.40 -10.23 19.47
N PRO A 484 22.08 -9.51 20.38
CA PRO A 484 22.32 -8.06 20.23
C PRO A 484 23.13 -7.67 18.98
N ASP A 485 23.90 -8.60 18.42
CA ASP A 485 24.67 -8.44 17.18
C ASP A 485 23.82 -8.72 15.90
N GLY A 486 22.52 -8.96 16.05
CA GLY A 486 21.59 -9.22 14.95
C GLY A 486 21.52 -10.67 14.51
N VAL A 487 22.24 -11.59 15.17
CA VAL A 487 22.19 -13.02 14.84
C VAL A 487 20.86 -13.63 15.29
N ARG A 488 20.13 -14.24 14.35
CA ARG A 488 18.82 -14.84 14.59
C ARG A 488 18.92 -16.27 15.09
N ILE A 489 18.17 -16.61 16.13
CA ILE A 489 18.17 -17.94 16.73
C ILE A 489 16.89 -18.67 16.32
N TYR A 490 17.05 -19.85 15.73
CA TYR A 490 15.98 -20.72 15.29
C TYR A 490 16.01 -22.04 16.04
N ASP A 491 14.84 -22.54 16.44
CA ASP A 491 14.67 -23.88 17.01
C ASP A 491 13.90 -24.78 16.03
N LEU A 492 14.31 -26.04 15.94
CA LEU A 492 13.59 -27.07 15.20
C LEU A 492 12.30 -27.45 15.92
N VAL A 493 11.18 -27.38 15.20
CA VAL A 493 9.86 -27.81 15.66
C VAL A 493 9.14 -28.59 14.58
N THR A 494 8.11 -29.35 14.95
CA THR A 494 7.29 -30.08 13.99
C THR A 494 6.34 -29.14 13.24
N ALA A 495 6.00 -29.50 12.00
CA ALA A 495 4.94 -28.83 11.23
C ALA A 495 3.57 -28.94 11.92
N HIS A 496 3.38 -29.92 12.81
CA HIS A 496 2.19 -29.99 13.67
C HIS A 496 2.15 -28.83 14.68
N THR A 497 3.25 -28.58 15.38
CA THR A 497 3.41 -27.40 16.26
C THR A 497 3.19 -26.10 15.50
N MET A 498 3.81 -25.94 14.32
CA MET A 498 3.58 -24.78 13.47
C MET A 498 2.09 -24.58 13.14
N ARG A 499 1.38 -25.62 12.71
CA ARG A 499 -0.07 -25.51 12.39
C ARG A 499 -0.94 -25.18 13.60
N ARG A 500 -0.56 -25.61 14.80
CA ARG A 500 -1.23 -25.24 16.06
C ARG A 500 -1.00 -23.79 16.43
N LEU A 501 0.20 -23.26 16.16
CA LEU A 501 0.60 -21.91 16.54
C LEU A 501 0.27 -20.85 15.47
N ALA A 502 0.21 -21.25 14.21
CA ALA A 502 -0.16 -20.43 13.06
C ALA A 502 -1.37 -21.08 12.36
N PRO A 503 -2.62 -20.77 12.76
CA PRO A 503 -3.79 -21.34 12.11
C PRO A 503 -3.89 -20.86 10.65
N VAL A 504 -3.43 -21.74 9.76
CA VAL A 504 -3.70 -21.91 8.32
C VAL A 504 -3.61 -20.65 7.44
N ARG A 505 -2.62 -20.66 6.52
CA ARG A 505 -2.45 -19.79 5.32
C ARG A 505 -3.60 -19.90 4.28
N GLY A 506 -4.84 -20.17 4.68
CA GLY A 506 -5.89 -20.56 3.72
C GLY A 506 -7.29 -20.69 4.30
N LEU A 507 -7.74 -19.69 5.07
CA LEU A 507 -9.16 -19.38 5.26
C LEU A 507 -9.28 -17.92 5.69
N MET A 508 -9.10 -17.00 4.73
CA MET A 508 -9.91 -15.79 4.77
C MET A 508 -11.37 -16.27 4.62
N ASP A 509 -12.26 -15.78 5.48
CA ASP A 509 -13.69 -16.14 5.61
C ASP A 509 -14.04 -17.17 6.70
N VAL A 510 -13.62 -16.90 7.94
CA VAL A 510 -14.59 -16.91 9.04
C VAL A 510 -14.53 -15.56 9.73
N ILE A 511 -15.53 -14.74 9.44
CA ILE A 511 -15.80 -13.45 10.07
C ILE A 511 -15.79 -13.64 11.59
N VAL A 512 -14.73 -13.19 12.25
CA VAL A 512 -14.81 -12.79 13.65
C VAL A 512 -14.78 -11.27 13.67
N SER A 513 -15.97 -10.70 13.67
CA SER A 513 -16.21 -9.30 13.98
C SER A 513 -15.64 -8.97 15.36
N ARG A 514 -14.41 -8.43 15.39
CA ARG A 514 -13.74 -7.66 16.47
C ARG A 514 -12.27 -8.09 16.62
N GLY A 515 -11.37 -7.27 16.08
CA GLY A 515 -9.94 -7.22 16.42
C GLY A 515 -9.15 -8.42 15.89
N GLU A 516 -8.10 -8.15 15.11
CA GLU A 516 -7.09 -9.16 14.77
C GLU A 516 -6.62 -9.87 16.05
N ARG A 517 -7.00 -11.13 16.24
CA ARG A 517 -6.43 -11.97 17.30
C ARG A 517 -4.99 -12.27 16.92
N LYS A 518 -4.08 -11.40 17.34
CA LYS A 518 -2.63 -11.60 17.27
C LYS A 518 -2.26 -12.64 18.32
N TRP A 519 -2.00 -13.87 17.88
CA TRP A 519 -1.55 -14.93 18.79
C TRP A 519 -0.18 -14.57 19.37
N PRO A 520 0.01 -14.63 20.69
CA PRO A 520 1.31 -14.35 21.30
C PRO A 520 2.33 -15.40 20.86
N HIS A 521 3.55 -14.96 20.56
CA HIS A 521 4.66 -15.87 20.33
C HIS A 521 5.00 -16.57 21.67
N PRO A 522 5.20 -17.90 21.71
CA PRO A 522 5.39 -18.67 22.95
C PRO A 522 6.74 -18.38 23.64
N ILE A 523 7.60 -17.58 23.01
CA ILE A 523 8.98 -17.34 23.44
C ILE A 523 9.28 -15.84 23.35
N LEU A 524 9.08 -15.23 22.18
CA LEU A 524 9.34 -13.80 22.00
C LEU A 524 8.24 -12.93 22.63
N PRO A 525 8.56 -11.76 23.20
CA PRO A 525 7.58 -10.85 23.80
C PRO A 525 6.82 -10.03 22.74
N ARG A 526 6.32 -10.70 21.69
CA ARG A 526 5.56 -10.10 20.60
C ARG A 526 4.55 -11.10 20.04
N ALA A 527 3.64 -10.61 19.20
CA ALA A 527 2.77 -11.49 18.43
C ALA A 527 3.55 -12.31 17.40
N PHE A 528 3.05 -13.52 17.12
CA PHE A 528 3.48 -14.33 15.99
C PHE A 528 3.25 -13.61 14.66
N LYS A 529 4.20 -13.78 13.75
CA LYS A 529 4.12 -13.32 12.35
C LYS A 529 4.40 -14.49 11.42
N ALA A 530 3.83 -14.44 10.21
CA ALA A 530 4.02 -15.47 9.19
C ALA A 530 5.50 -15.66 8.74
N GLY A 531 6.37 -14.70 9.04
CA GLY A 531 7.81 -14.77 8.77
C GLY A 531 8.64 -15.39 9.91
N ASP A 532 8.01 -15.85 10.99
CA ASP A 532 8.71 -16.48 12.13
C ASP A 532 9.04 -17.96 11.86
N PHE A 533 8.49 -18.56 10.81
CA PHE A 533 8.77 -19.94 10.41
C PHE A 533 9.53 -20.01 9.08
N ILE A 534 10.46 -20.95 8.99
CA ILE A 534 11.13 -21.35 7.76
C ILE A 534 10.82 -22.83 7.52
N GLU A 535 10.30 -23.11 6.32
CA GLU A 535 9.77 -24.42 5.95
C GLU A 535 10.54 -25.00 4.75
N GLY A 536 10.47 -26.33 4.59
CA GLY A 536 10.91 -27.00 3.37
C GLY A 536 12.39 -26.79 3.06
N ALA A 537 12.70 -26.41 1.81
CA ALA A 537 14.08 -26.31 1.34
C ALA A 537 14.91 -25.27 2.10
N GLY A 538 14.26 -24.25 2.67
CA GLY A 538 14.93 -23.25 3.49
C GLY A 538 15.54 -23.83 4.77
N VAL A 539 14.91 -24.87 5.33
CA VAL A 539 15.46 -25.61 6.47
C VAL A 539 16.74 -26.33 6.07
N VAL A 540 16.70 -27.04 4.94
CA VAL A 540 17.84 -27.79 4.42
C VAL A 540 19.01 -26.85 4.08
N ASP A 541 18.75 -25.76 3.36
CA ASP A 541 19.79 -24.77 3.01
C ASP A 541 20.42 -24.18 4.27
N MET A 542 19.65 -23.84 5.32
CA MET A 542 20.21 -23.31 6.57
C MET A 542 21.04 -24.33 7.35
N ILE A 543 20.63 -25.60 7.37
CA ILE A 543 21.39 -26.64 8.10
C ILE A 543 22.68 -27.02 7.36
N LEU A 544 22.67 -27.00 6.03
CA LEU A 544 23.79 -27.48 5.23
C LEU A 544 24.77 -26.39 4.78
N SER A 545 24.31 -25.14 4.64
CA SER A 545 25.20 -24.01 4.32
C SER A 545 25.97 -23.51 5.56
N ALA A 546 25.62 -23.96 6.76
CA ALA A 546 26.38 -23.69 7.97
C ALA A 546 27.78 -24.36 7.88
N PRO A 547 28.87 -23.58 8.05
CA PRO A 547 30.23 -24.12 7.96
C PRO A 547 30.41 -25.29 8.95
N ARG A 548 31.12 -26.32 8.53
CA ARG A 548 31.55 -27.39 9.44
C ARG A 548 32.67 -26.84 10.32
N GLU A 549 32.61 -27.10 11.62
CA GLU A 549 33.80 -26.93 12.45
C GLU A 549 34.92 -27.84 11.89
N PRO A 550 36.14 -27.33 11.68
CA PRO A 550 37.24 -28.18 11.27
C PRO A 550 37.44 -29.25 12.36
N GLU A 551 37.47 -30.53 11.96
CA GLU A 551 37.78 -31.64 12.86
C GLU A 551 39.01 -31.29 13.70
N ALA A 552 38.88 -31.39 15.03
CA ALA A 552 39.96 -31.12 15.97
C ALA A 552 41.17 -32.01 15.63
N GLY A 553 42.14 -31.45 14.90
CA GLY A 553 43.34 -32.16 14.45
C GLY A 553 43.86 -31.76 13.06
N ALA A 554 43.07 -31.07 12.23
CA ALA A 554 43.57 -30.56 10.95
C ALA A 554 44.35 -29.25 11.17
N ILE A 555 45.67 -29.34 11.24
CA ILE A 555 46.57 -28.18 11.21
C ILE A 555 46.27 -27.37 9.93
N PRO A 556 46.06 -26.04 10.02
CA PRO A 556 45.90 -25.20 8.85
C PRO A 556 47.08 -25.36 7.89
N ALA A 557 46.81 -25.59 6.60
CA ALA A 557 47.83 -25.63 5.54
C ALA A 557 48.58 -24.28 5.36
N SER A 558 48.25 -23.25 6.15
CA SER A 558 48.95 -21.96 6.22
C SER A 558 50.19 -21.96 7.12
N LEU A 559 50.57 -23.08 7.74
CA LEU A 559 51.79 -23.18 8.58
C LEU A 559 52.90 -24.09 8.02
N SER A 560 52.77 -24.57 6.77
CA SER A 560 53.78 -25.43 6.12
C SER A 560 54.43 -24.77 4.89
N ALA A 561 55.03 -23.60 5.07
CA ALA A 561 56.19 -23.06 4.32
C ALA A 561 56.59 -21.74 5.00
N SER A 562 57.85 -21.40 5.30
CA SER A 562 59.12 -21.75 4.67
C SER A 562 60.24 -21.40 5.67
N GLY A 563 61.21 -22.30 5.83
CA GLY A 563 62.48 -21.95 6.46
C GLY A 563 63.21 -20.96 5.56
N THR A 564 63.22 -19.69 5.96
CA THR A 564 64.17 -18.70 5.45
C THR A 564 65.28 -18.60 6.49
N GLU A 565 66.48 -19.06 6.11
CA GLU A 565 67.70 -18.90 6.88
C GLU A 565 67.93 -17.41 7.20
N ILE A 566 68.09 -17.12 8.49
CA ILE A 566 68.57 -15.83 8.98
C ILE A 566 70.10 -15.95 9.06
N PRO A 567 70.90 -15.14 8.34
CA PRO A 567 72.35 -15.14 8.53
C PRO A 567 72.68 -14.43 9.87
N PRO A 568 73.71 -14.88 10.60
CA PRO A 568 73.99 -14.34 11.93
C PRO A 568 74.68 -12.96 11.84
N PRO A 569 74.49 -12.10 12.86
CA PRO A 569 75.10 -10.78 12.88
C PRO A 569 76.52 -10.81 13.47
N ASP A 570 77.35 -9.94 12.88
CA ASP A 570 78.60 -9.37 13.36
C ASP A 570 79.90 -10.21 13.36
N ALA A 571 80.82 -9.76 12.51
CA ALA A 571 82.17 -9.43 12.96
C ALA A 571 82.67 -8.16 12.25
N SER A 572 82.83 -7.08 13.01
CA SER A 572 83.70 -5.97 12.64
C SER A 572 85.15 -6.34 12.96
N ARG A 573 85.95 -6.66 11.92
CA ARG A 573 87.35 -6.24 11.66
C ARG A 573 88.01 -7.12 10.61
#